data_AF-A0A930R2M0-F1
#
_entry.id   AF-A0A930R2M0-F1
#
_cell.length_a   1.000
_cell.length_b   1.000
_cell.length_c   1.000
_cell.angle_alpha   90.00
_cell.angle_beta   90.00
_cell.angle_gamma   90.00
#
_symmetry.space_group_name_H-M   'P 1'
#
loop_
_entity.id
_entity.type
_entity.pdbx_description
1 polymer ?
#
loop_
_entity_poly.entity_id
_entity_poly.type
_entity_poly.pdbx_seq_one_letter_code
_entity_poly.pdbx_strand_id
1 'polypeptide(L)' 'MAALTKKIDFVGFIMVERSNPNGDPLNGNQPRTDYNGYGEISDVCLKRKVRNRLQDVGEKILVQSNERVDDGCD' A
#
# COMPACT_ATOMS: atom_id res chain seq x y z
N MET A 1 11.08 22.55 -5.14
CA MET A 1 10.60 22.25 -3.78
C MET A 1 11.77 22.37 -2.82
N ALA A 2 11.56 22.93 -1.62
CA ALA A 2 12.56 22.90 -0.57
C ALA A 2 12.65 21.48 0.00
N ALA A 3 13.87 20.97 0.20
CA ALA A 3 14.07 19.67 0.82
C ALA A 3 13.66 19.71 2.30
N LEU A 4 13.04 18.64 2.78
CA LEU A 4 12.78 18.46 4.20
C LEU A 4 14.11 18.34 4.95
N THR A 5 14.31 19.15 5.99
CA THR A 5 15.60 19.24 6.72
C THR A 5 15.61 18.51 8.05
N LYS A 6 14.47 17.93 8.46
CA LYS A 6 14.27 17.24 9.75
C LYS A 6 13.54 15.93 9.53
N LYS A 7 13.80 14.96 10.41
CA LYS A 7 13.06 13.70 10.47
C LYS A 7 11.62 13.98 10.87
N ILE A 8 10.67 13.32 10.20
CA ILE A 8 9.24 13.36 10.53
C ILE A 8 8.82 11.94 10.86
N ASP A 9 8.41 11.72 12.11
CA ASP A 9 7.80 10.48 12.57
C ASP A 9 6.30 10.70 12.74
N PHE A 10 5.48 9.73 12.33
CA PHE A 10 4.03 9.80 12.47
C PHE A 10 3.42 8.43 12.74
N VAL A 11 2.23 8.44 13.33
CA VAL A 11 1.39 7.25 13.53
C VAL A 11 0.04 7.52 12.88
N GLY A 12 -0.45 6.55 12.11
CA GLY A 12 -1.78 6.57 11.52
C GLY A 12 -2.60 5.38 12.03
N PHE A 13 -3.85 5.62 12.36
CA PHE A 13 -4.81 4.57 12.70
C PHE A 13 -5.68 4.26 11.49
N ILE A 14 -5.78 2.98 11.15
CA ILE A 14 -6.59 2.48 10.03
C ILE A 14 -7.57 1.49 10.61
N MET A 15 -8.86 1.70 10.32
CA MET A 15 -9.91 0.74 10.64
C MET A 15 -10.56 0.28 9.35
N VAL A 16 -10.94 -0.99 9.33
CA VAL A 16 -11.71 -1.57 8.24
C VAL A 16 -12.87 -2.36 8.80
N GLU A 17 -13.99 -2.34 8.11
CA GLU A 17 -15.19 -3.08 8.49
C GLU A 17 -15.58 -4.02 7.35
N ARG A 18 -15.81 -5.30 7.69
CA ARG A 18 -16.27 -6.34 6.74
C ARG A 18 -15.49 -6.36 5.42
N SER A 19 -14.18 -6.22 5.49
CA SER A 19 -13.32 -6.15 4.30
C SER A 19 -12.08 -7.03 4.45
N ASN A 20 -11.36 -7.21 3.33
CA ASN A 20 -10.04 -7.81 3.31
C ASN A 20 -8.99 -6.73 2.96
N PRO A 21 -8.33 -6.11 3.95
CA PRO A 21 -7.41 -5.00 3.69
C PRO A 21 -6.10 -5.45 3.03
N ASN A 22 -5.68 -6.69 3.30
CA ASN A 22 -4.46 -7.32 2.80
C ASN A 22 -4.70 -8.83 2.70
N GLY A 23 -4.97 -9.33 1.49
CA GLY A 23 -5.11 -10.77 1.26
C GLY A 23 -3.80 -11.53 1.38
N ASP A 24 -3.88 -12.79 1.84
CA ASP A 24 -2.78 -13.73 1.84
C ASP A 24 -2.82 -14.63 0.59
N PRO A 25 -1.87 -14.48 -0.36
CA PRO A 25 -1.83 -15.31 -1.57
C PRO A 25 -1.56 -16.79 -1.29
N LEU A 26 -0.98 -17.14 -0.13
CA LEU A 26 -0.69 -18.52 0.26
C LEU A 26 -1.85 -19.18 1.02
N ASN A 27 -2.82 -18.38 1.48
CA ASN A 27 -3.96 -18.85 2.26
C ASN A 27 -5.29 -18.45 1.61
N GLY A 28 -5.44 -18.74 0.32
CA GLY A 28 -6.71 -18.58 -0.40
C GLY A 28 -7.26 -17.16 -0.42
N ASN A 29 -6.40 -16.14 -0.34
CA ASN A 29 -6.76 -14.73 -0.25
C ASN A 29 -7.60 -14.37 1.00
N GLN A 30 -7.48 -15.12 2.09
CA GLN A 30 -8.01 -14.70 3.40
C GLN A 30 -7.27 -13.46 3.93
N PRO A 31 -7.83 -12.69 4.87
CA PRO A 31 -7.09 -11.62 5.54
C PRO A 31 -5.78 -12.14 6.13
N ARG A 32 -4.68 -11.45 5.84
CA ARG A 32 -3.37 -11.84 6.35
C ARG A 32 -3.30 -11.72 7.86
N THR A 33 -2.62 -12.65 8.50
CA THR A 33 -2.34 -12.66 9.94
C THR A 33 -0.86 -12.84 10.20
N ASP A 34 -0.36 -12.27 11.29
CA ASP A 34 1.00 -12.50 11.77
C ASP A 34 1.13 -13.87 12.50
N TYR A 35 2.34 -14.19 12.96
CA TYR A 35 2.61 -15.44 13.70
C TYR A 35 1.90 -15.53 15.05
N ASN A 36 1.42 -14.41 15.60
CA ASN A 36 0.67 -14.37 16.85
C ASN A 36 -0.85 -14.43 16.62
N GLY A 37 -1.30 -14.46 15.35
CA GLY A 37 -2.70 -14.50 14.95
C GLY A 37 -3.38 -13.13 14.87
N TYR A 38 -2.66 -12.02 14.95
CA TYR A 38 -3.22 -10.69 14.73
C TYR A 38 -3.32 -10.37 13.24
N GLY A 39 -4.37 -9.65 12.83
CA GLY A 39 -4.50 -9.19 11.45
C GLY A 39 -3.36 -8.26 11.06
N GLU A 40 -2.78 -8.49 9.88
CA GLU A 40 -1.61 -7.75 9.38
C GLU A 40 -1.96 -7.03 8.08
N ILE A 41 -1.57 -5.75 8.00
CA ILE A 41 -1.43 -5.02 6.73
C ILE A 41 0.05 -4.78 6.52
N SER A 42 0.63 -5.47 5.55
CA SER A 42 2.07 -5.36 5.25
C SER A 42 2.46 -3.96 4.76
N ASP A 43 3.73 -3.61 4.99
CA ASP A 43 4.29 -2.34 4.52
C ASP A 43 4.23 -2.20 2.99
N VAL A 44 4.45 -3.30 2.25
CA VAL A 44 4.33 -3.33 0.79
C VAL A 44 2.89 -3.06 0.33
N CYS A 45 1.89 -3.61 1.03
CA CYS A 45 0.48 -3.33 0.76
C CYS A 45 0.14 -1.84 0.96
N LEU A 46 0.59 -1.24 2.07
CA LEU A 46 0.39 0.20 2.32
C LEU A 46 1.11 1.06 1.29
N LYS A 47 2.38 0.78 0.99
CA LYS A 47 3.17 1.50 -0.03
C LYS A 47 2.50 1.43 -1.41
N ARG A 48 1.84 0.31 -1.76
CA ARG A 48 1.08 0.18 -3.01
C ARG A 48 -0.17 1.05 -2.99
N LYS A 49 -0.95 1.07 -1.90
CA LYS A 49 -2.14 1.94 -1.78
C LYS A 49 -1.78 3.42 -1.89
N VAL A 50 -0.68 3.85 -1.26
CA VAL A 50 -0.18 5.23 -1.38
C VAL A 50 0.23 5.56 -2.80
N ARG A 51 1.00 4.69 -3.47
CA ARG A 51 1.39 4.90 -4.87
C ARG A 51 0.21 4.97 -5.82
N ASN A 52 -0.75 4.05 -5.67
CA ASN A 52 -1.97 4.08 -6.48
C ASN A 52 -2.73 5.40 -6.27
N ARG A 53 -2.81 5.90 -5.03
CA ARG A 53 -3.45 7.19 -4.75
C ARG A 53 -2.72 8.37 -5.39
N LEU A 54 -1.38 8.34 -5.40
CA LEU A 54 -0.55 9.34 -6.09
C LEU A 54 -0.80 9.30 -7.61
N GLN A 55 -0.84 8.10 -8.19
CA GLN A 55 -1.17 7.92 -9.61
C GLN A 55 -2.59 8.44 -9.93
N ASP A 56 -3.57 8.18 -9.07
CA ASP A 56 -4.95 8.68 -9.24
C ASP A 56 -5.05 10.21 -9.25
N VAL A 57 -4.08 10.91 -8.68
CA VAL A 57 -4.00 12.39 -8.72
C VAL A 57 -3.04 12.91 -9.79
N GLY A 58 -2.55 12.04 -10.68
CA GLY A 58 -1.71 12.39 -11.82
C GLY A 58 -0.21 12.49 -11.53
N GLU A 59 0.23 12.06 -10.34
CA GLU A 59 1.65 12.03 -10.01
C GLU A 59 2.36 10.84 -10.65
N LYS A 60 3.56 11.08 -11.16
CA LYS A 60 4.39 10.01 -11.74
C LYS A 60 4.94 9.12 -10.64
N ILE A 61 4.73 7.81 -10.77
CA ILE A 61 5.28 6.79 -9.86
C ILE A 61 6.19 5.84 -10.63
N LEU A 62 7.26 5.35 -10.00
CA LEU A 62 8.23 4.47 -10.67
C LEU A 62 7.69 3.06 -10.88
N VAL A 63 7.14 2.45 -9.83
CA VAL A 63 6.66 1.05 -9.90
C VAL A 63 5.14 1.08 -10.03
N GLN A 64 4.65 0.76 -11.22
CA GLN A 64 3.23 0.69 -11.53
C GLN A 64 2.71 -0.74 -11.31
N SER A 65 1.39 -0.93 -11.34
CA SER A 65 0.79 -2.28 -11.40
C SER A 65 0.37 -2.51 -12.84
N ASN A 66 0.47 -3.75 -13.34
CA ASN A 66 0.13 -4.05 -14.74
C ASN A 66 -1.27 -3.56 -15.15
N GLU A 67 -2.24 -3.59 -14.22
CA GLU A 67 -3.61 -3.10 -14.44
C GLU A 67 -3.74 -1.56 -14.55
N ARG A 68 -2.69 -0.82 -14.17
CA ARG A 68 -2.67 0.65 -14.09
C ARG A 68 -1.46 1.24 -14.81
N VAL A 69 -0.79 0.48 -15.68
CA VAL A 69 0.42 0.96 -16.35
C VAL A 69 0.05 2.10 -17.31
N ASP A 70 0.72 3.24 -17.22
CA ASP A 70 0.43 4.43 -18.01
C ASP A 70 1.67 5.14 -18.59
N ASP A 71 2.86 4.62 -18.33
CA ASP A 71 4.14 5.21 -18.74
C ASP A 71 4.75 4.58 -19.99
N GLY A 72 4.08 3.56 -20.56
CA GLY A 72 4.51 2.86 -21.78
C GLY A 72 5.77 2.02 -21.61
N CYS A 73 6.11 1.66 -20.36
CA CYS A 73 7.25 0.82 -20.01
C CYS A 73 6.74 -0.51 -19.43
N ASP A 74 6.42 -1.47 -20.31
CA ASP A 74 5.97 -2.83 -19.96
C ASP A 74 7.12 -3.83 -19.82
#